data_AF-A0A643F3C0-F1
#
_entry.id   AF-A0A643F3C0-F1
#
_cell.length_a   1.000
_cell.length_b   1.000
_cell.length_c   1.000
_cell.angle_alpha   90.00
_cell.angle_beta   90.00
_cell.angle_gamma   90.00
#
_symmetry.space_group_name_H-M   'P 1'
#
loop_
_entity.id
_entity.type
_entity.pdbx_description
1 polymer ?
#
loop_
_entity_poly.entity_id
_entity_poly.type
_entity_poly.pdbx_seq_one_letter_code
_entity_poly.pdbx_strand_id
1 'polypeptide(L)' 'MSDKKDISAAAGSRVTPLRPTRPCPECGKPSVRDTYPFCSPRCKSIDLNRWLSGSYVIPGKTIEEEEENDN' A
#
# COMPACT_ATOMS: atom_id res chain seq x y z
N MET A 1 -16.18 38.96 36.11
CA MET A 1 -15.50 39.10 34.80
C MET A 1 -14.97 37.71 34.44
N SER A 2 -15.75 36.90 33.73
CA SER A 2 -15.71 36.79 32.25
C SER A 2 -14.35 36.20 31.85
N ASP A 3 -14.21 34.95 31.41
CA ASP A 3 -15.06 34.25 30.43
C ASP A 3 -15.04 32.73 30.60
N LYS A 4 -16.24 32.15 30.79
CA LYS A 4 -16.59 30.78 30.41
C LYS A 4 -17.07 30.84 28.96
N LYS A 5 -16.37 30.27 27.97
CA LYS A 5 -16.95 29.86 26.66
C LYS A 5 -15.92 29.20 25.74
N ASP A 6 -15.85 27.88 25.62
CA ASP A 6 -16.58 27.01 24.67
C ASP A 6 -15.57 26.37 23.70
N ILE A 7 -14.97 25.23 24.09
CA ILE A 7 -14.38 24.30 23.11
C ILE A 7 -15.56 23.45 22.62
N SER A 8 -16.28 24.00 21.64
CA SER A 8 -17.40 23.32 21.01
C SER A 8 -16.88 22.09 20.26
N ALA A 9 -17.19 20.92 20.81
CA ALA A 9 -17.01 19.63 20.17
C ALA A 9 -17.92 19.56 18.93
N ALA A 10 -17.37 19.88 17.76
CA ALA A 10 -18.01 19.63 16.49
C ALA A 10 -17.63 18.23 15.97
N ALA A 11 -18.61 17.32 16.03
CA ALA A 11 -18.82 16.17 15.16
C ALA A 11 -17.61 15.34 14.69
N GLY A 12 -17.44 14.16 15.30
CA GLY A 12 -17.05 12.92 14.62
C GLY A 12 -15.56 12.73 14.28
N SER A 13 -14.74 12.36 15.26
CA SER A 13 -13.42 11.82 14.98
C SER A 13 -13.54 10.39 14.43
N ARG A 14 -13.53 10.23 13.10
CA ARG A 14 -13.18 8.95 12.48
C ARG A 14 -11.74 8.62 12.90
N VAL A 15 -11.60 7.87 13.99
CA VAL A 15 -10.32 7.30 14.42
C VAL A 15 -9.91 6.32 13.32
N THR A 16 -9.19 6.84 12.33
CA THR A 16 -8.59 6.02 11.29
C THR A 16 -7.35 5.42 11.94
N PRO A 17 -7.21 4.08 12.02
CA PRO A 17 -5.99 3.49 12.53
C PRO A 17 -4.82 4.10 11.76
N LEU A 18 -3.84 4.64 12.47
CA LEU A 18 -2.63 5.20 11.86
C LEU A 18 -1.85 4.04 11.25
N ARG A 19 -2.21 3.67 10.03
CA ARG A 19 -1.50 2.68 9.25
C ARG A 19 -0.05 3.14 9.15
N PRO A 20 0.92 2.33 9.61
CA PRO A 20 2.30 2.75 9.64
C PRO A 20 2.80 3.00 8.21
N THR A 21 3.58 4.05 8.05
CA THR A 21 4.22 4.42 6.78
C THR A 21 5.09 3.25 6.31
N ARG A 22 4.92 2.84 5.05
CA ARG A 22 5.73 1.79 4.41
C ARG A 22 6.49 2.39 3.22
N PRO A 23 7.65 1.82 2.83
CA PRO A 23 8.30 2.20 1.59
C PRO A 23 7.40 1.83 0.40
N CYS A 24 7.31 2.72 -0.58
CA CYS A 24 6.56 2.52 -1.81
C CYS A 24 7.17 1.34 -2.59
N PRO A 25 6.38 0.33 -3.00
CA PRO A 25 6.92 -0.83 -3.72
C PRO A 25 7.50 -0.48 -5.10
N GLU A 26 7.06 0.62 -5.72
CA GLU A 26 7.54 1.05 -7.03
C GLU A 26 8.82 1.90 -6.99
N CYS A 27 9.11 2.60 -5.89
CA CYS A 27 10.22 3.57 -5.85
C CYS A 27 10.90 3.78 -4.48
N GLY A 28 10.48 3.08 -3.44
CA GLY A 28 11.06 3.12 -2.09
C GLY A 28 10.71 4.35 -1.24
N LYS A 29 10.12 5.41 -1.81
CA LYS A 29 9.73 6.62 -1.05
C LYS A 29 8.64 6.33 0.00
N PRO A 30 8.55 7.09 1.10
CA PRO A 30 7.51 6.89 2.10
C PRO A 30 6.08 6.96 1.52
N SER A 31 5.24 5.99 1.87
CA SER A 31 3.84 5.94 1.45
C SER A 31 3.03 7.09 2.03
N VAL A 32 2.07 7.62 1.27
CA VAL A 32 1.10 8.60 1.79
C VAL A 32 -0.26 7.95 2.01
N ARG A 33 -1.08 8.51 2.91
CA ARG A 33 -2.38 7.91 3.29
C ARG A 33 -3.33 7.75 2.11
N ASP A 34 -3.41 8.76 1.24
CA ASP A 34 -4.37 8.78 0.12
C ASP A 34 -4.09 7.71 -0.94
N THR A 35 -2.83 7.30 -1.08
CA THR A 35 -2.39 6.33 -2.08
C THR A 35 -1.71 5.11 -1.49
N TYR A 36 -1.89 4.83 -0.21
CA TYR A 36 -1.23 3.70 0.45
C TYR A 36 -1.46 2.39 -0.33
N PRO A 37 -0.42 1.56 -0.59
CA PRO A 37 0.95 1.61 -0.05
C PRO A 37 1.95 2.48 -0.85
N PHE A 38 1.48 3.25 -1.83
CA PHE A 38 2.33 4.03 -2.71
C PHE A 38 2.58 5.45 -2.20
N CYS A 39 3.63 6.09 -2.72
CA CYS A 39 3.95 7.48 -2.42
C CYS A 39 3.18 8.49 -3.30
N SER A 40 2.53 8.05 -4.38
CA SER A 40 1.83 8.93 -5.33
C SER A 40 0.84 8.18 -6.23
N PRO A 41 -0.11 8.89 -6.89
CA PRO A 41 -1.00 8.31 -7.90
C PRO A 41 -0.24 7.71 -9.09
N ARG A 42 0.90 8.31 -9.48
CA ARG A 42 1.76 7.80 -10.57
C ARG A 42 2.34 6.42 -10.25
N CYS A 43 2.82 6.21 -9.02
CA CYS A 43 3.33 4.90 -8.62
C CYS A 43 2.21 3.85 -8.62
N LYS A 44 1.01 4.20 -8.16
CA LYS A 44 -0.16 3.32 -8.22
C LYS A 44 -0.50 2.90 -9.66
N SER A 45 -0.43 3.82 -10.63
CA SER A 45 -0.71 3.48 -12.04
C SER A 45 0.39 2.63 -12.69
N ILE A 46 1.66 2.80 -12.28
CA ILE A 46 2.77 1.98 -12.79
C ILE A 46 2.62 0.53 -12.31
N ASP A 47 2.36 0.35 -11.01
CA ASP A 47 2.09 -0.97 -10.42
C ASP A 47 0.93 -1.65 -11.16
N LEU A 48 -0.21 -0.95 -11.33
CA LEU A 48 -1.34 -1.44 -12.11
C LEU A 48 -0.95 -1.84 -13.54
N ASN A 49 -0.13 -1.04 -14.22
CA ASN A 49 0.34 -1.39 -15.56
C ASN A 49 1.18 -2.67 -15.56
N ARG A 50 2.06 -2.87 -14.57
CA ARG A 50 2.86 -4.11 -14.42
C ARG A 50 1.98 -5.34 -14.24
N TRP A 51 0.87 -5.21 -13.53
CA TRP A 51 -0.16 -6.27 -13.42
C TRP A 51 -0.78 -6.56 -14.77
N LEU A 52 -1.25 -5.53 -15.47
CA LEU A 52 -1.93 -5.68 -16.76
C LEU A 52 -0.99 -6.15 -17.88
N SER A 53 0.30 -5.85 -17.80
CA SER A 53 1.32 -6.32 -18.75
C SER A 53 1.87 -7.71 -18.43
N GLY A 54 1.43 -8.35 -17.35
CA GLY A 54 1.93 -9.67 -16.95
C GLY A 54 3.39 -9.65 -16.48
N SER A 55 3.89 -8.52 -16.00
CA SER A 55 5.28 -8.40 -15.55
C SER A 55 5.53 -9.03 -14.18
N TYR A 56 4.49 -9.25 -13.37
CA TYR A 56 4.61 -10.02 -12.13
C TYR A 56 4.55 -11.52 -12.46
N VAL A 57 5.67 -12.20 -12.27
CA VAL A 57 5.83 -13.64 -12.52
C VAL A 57 6.24 -14.32 -11.22
N ILE A 58 5.58 -15.41 -10.87
CA ILE A 58 6.01 -16.32 -9.81
C ILE A 58 6.91 -17.37 -10.49
N PRO A 59 8.21 -17.45 -10.13
CA PRO A 59 9.07 -18.50 -10.68
C PRO A 59 8.51 -19.88 -10.36
N GLY A 60 8.34 -20.71 -11.39
CA GLY A 60 8.04 -22.13 -11.22
C GLY A 60 9.31 -22.92 -10.86
N LYS A 61 9.14 -24.17 -10.43
CA LYS A 61 10.24 -25.14 -10.43
C LYS A 61 10.74 -25.31 -11.86
N THR A 62 12.03 -25.57 -12.00
CA THR A 62 12.57 -25.94 -13.31
C THR A 62 12.02 -27.31 -13.71
N ILE A 63 11.89 -27.54 -15.01
CA ILE A 63 11.37 -28.80 -15.57
C ILE A 63 12.22 -29.99 -15.09
N GLU A 64 13.52 -29.75 -14.84
CA GLU A 64 14.47 -30.72 -14.29
C GLU A 64 14.13 -31.17 -12.85
N GLU A 65 13.49 -30.31 -12.04
CA GLU A 65 13.11 -30.63 -10.66
C GLU A 65 11.74 -31.32 -10.55
N GLU A 66 10.89 -31.26 -11.58
CA GLU A 66 9.59 -31.93 -11.58
C GLU A 66 9.72 -33.45 -11.83
N GLU A 67 10.70 -33.89 -12.63
CA GLU A 67 10.89 -35.30 -13.00
C GLU A 67 11.43 -36.19 -11.87
N GLU A 68 12.07 -35.64 -10.82
CA GLU A 68 12.64 -36.41 -9.71
C GLU A 68 11.63 -36.69 -8.57
N ASN A 69 10.49 -36.00 -8.54
CA ASN A 69 9.52 -36.09 -7.43
C ASN A 69 8.37 -37.09 -7.68
N ASP A 70 8.32 -37.76 -8.84
CA ASP A 70 7.26 -38.72 -9.23
C ASP A 70 7.71 -40.20 -9.20
N ASN A 71 8.83 -40.53 -8.52
CA ASN A 71 9.35 -41.92 -8.40
C ASN A 71 9.15 -42.55 -7.02
#